data_AF-A0A2A5M9Q0-F1
#
_entry.id   AF-A0A2A5M9Q0-F1
#
_cell.length_a   1.000
_cell.length_b   1.000
_cell.length_c   1.000
_cell.angle_alpha   90.00
_cell.angle_beta   90.00
_cell.angle_gamma   90.00
#
_symmetry.space_group_name_H-M   'P 1'
#
loop_
_entity.id
_entity.type
_entity.pdbx_description
1 polymer ?
#
loop_
_entity_poly.entity_id
_entity_poly.type
_entity_poly.pdbx_seq_one_letter_code
_entity_poly.pdbx_strand_id
1 'polypeptide(L)' 'MKFSQISDACVKCGKCIPVCTIHEENRDEITSPRGFLDLLSAYKEGILELDKEAKKVFESCFLCTNCVEVCPSKL' A
#
# COMPACT_ATOMS: atom_id res chain seq x y z
N MET A 1 -12.66 13.04 6.76
CA MET A 1 -11.26 12.90 6.31
C MET A 1 -11.27 12.09 5.03
N LYS A 2 -10.66 12.58 3.94
CA LYS A 2 -10.63 11.86 2.66
C LYS A 2 -9.43 10.91 2.66
N PHE A 3 -9.64 9.64 2.33
CA PHE A 3 -8.55 8.65 2.28
C PHE A 3 -7.54 8.93 1.16
N SER A 4 -7.96 9.59 0.07
CA SER A 4 -7.07 10.11 -0.98
C SER A 4 -5.91 10.92 -0.44
N GLN A 5 -6.12 11.73 0.60
CA GLN A 5 -5.05 12.60 1.12
C GLN A 5 -3.82 11.82 1.61
N ILE A 6 -3.99 10.56 2.05
CA ILE A 6 -2.88 9.70 2.48
C ILE A 6 -2.14 9.12 1.26
N SER A 7 -2.87 8.59 0.28
CA SER A 7 -2.28 8.05 -0.95
C SER A 7 -1.62 9.17 -1.78
N ASP A 8 -2.25 10.34 -1.89
CA ASP A 8 -1.75 11.53 -2.60
C ASP A 8 -0.45 12.07 -2.00
N ALA A 9 -0.24 11.90 -0.69
CA ALA A 9 1.00 12.28 -0.03
C ALA A 9 2.18 11.33 -0.35
N CYS A 10 1.90 10.18 -0.97
CA CYS A 10 2.92 9.26 -1.46
C CYS A 10 3.55 9.77 -2.77
N VAL A 11 4.76 10.33 -2.69
CA VAL A 11 5.53 10.81 -3.86
C VAL A 11 6.19 9.68 -4.67
N LYS A 12 5.80 8.42 -4.45
CA LYS A 12 6.34 7.23 -5.12
C LYS A 12 7.87 7.10 -5.10
N CYS A 13 8.55 7.59 -4.07
CA CYS A 13 10.02 7.54 -3.94
C CYS A 13 10.61 6.12 -3.84
N GLY A 14 9.81 5.10 -3.52
CA GLY A 14 10.22 3.70 -3.50
C GLY A 14 11.00 3.25 -2.26
N LYS A 15 11.23 4.10 -1.26
CA LYS A 15 11.97 3.70 -0.03
C LYS A 15 11.32 2.56 0.75
N CYS A 16 9.99 2.42 0.65
CA CYS A 16 9.23 1.36 1.30
C CYS A 16 9.36 -0.02 0.62
N ILE A 17 9.77 -0.07 -0.64
CA ILE A 17 9.86 -1.29 -1.46
C ILE A 17 10.83 -2.33 -0.87
N PRO A 18 12.11 -1.99 -0.62
CA PRO A 18 13.10 -2.99 -0.20
C PRO A 18 12.90 -3.49 1.24
N VAL A 19 11.99 -2.89 2.02
CA VAL A 19 11.74 -3.27 3.42
C VAL A 19 10.44 -4.05 3.62
N CYS A 20 9.70 -4.31 2.54
CA CYS A 20 8.45 -5.05 2.57
C CYS A 20 8.65 -6.48 2.07
N THR A 21 8.50 -7.45 2.98
CA THR A 21 8.67 -8.87 2.70
C THR A 21 7.69 -9.39 1.65
N ILE A 22 6.44 -8.90 1.64
CA ILE A 22 5.43 -9.32 0.65
C ILE A 22 5.86 -8.92 -0.76
N HIS A 23 6.39 -7.71 -0.93
CA HIS A 23 6.86 -7.26 -2.22
C HIS A 23 8.18 -7.93 -2.62
N GLU A 24 9.05 -8.26 -1.68
CA GLU A 24 10.27 -9.02 -1.96
C GLU A 24 9.97 -10.38 -2.62
N GLU A 25 8.95 -11.07 -2.11
CA GLU A 25 8.48 -12.36 -2.64
C GLU A 25 7.74 -12.21 -3.99
N ASN A 26 6.75 -11.32 -4.06
CA ASN A 26 5.88 -11.21 -5.24
C ASN A 26 6.49 -10.38 -6.37
N ARG A 27 7.33 -9.39 -6.03
CA ARG A 27 7.89 -8.36 -6.94
C ARG A 27 6.85 -7.62 -7.77
N ASP A 28 5.63 -7.53 -7.26
CA ASP A 28 4.52 -6.80 -7.86
C ASP A 28 4.26 -5.49 -7.09
N GLU A 29 4.12 -4.40 -7.82
CA GLU A 29 3.79 -3.08 -7.29
C GLU A 29 2.47 -3.09 -6.51
N ILE A 30 1.49 -3.88 -6.95
CA ILE A 30 0.18 -4.03 -6.32
C ILE A 30 0.33 -4.49 -4.86
N THR A 31 1.29 -5.37 -4.59
CA THR A 31 1.56 -5.90 -3.24
C THR A 31 2.65 -5.11 -2.49
N SER A 32 3.14 -4.02 -3.06
CA SER A 32 4.06 -3.11 -2.36
C SER A 32 3.30 -2.27 -1.32
N PRO A 33 3.98 -1.70 -0.31
CA PRO A 33 3.33 -0.83 0.66
C PRO A 33 2.64 0.38 0.03
N ARG A 34 3.21 0.94 -1.05
CA ARG A 34 2.63 2.10 -1.73
C ARG A 34 1.48 1.70 -2.66
N GLY A 35 1.53 0.52 -3.28
CA GLY A 35 0.39 -0.04 -4.02
C GLY A 35 -0.77 -0.35 -3.08
N PHE A 36 -0.49 -0.88 -1.89
CA PHE A 36 -1.49 -1.09 -0.85
C PHE A 36 -2.20 0.22 -0.47
N LEU A 37 -1.46 1.33 -0.29
CA LEU A 37 -2.05 2.64 0.00
C LEU A 37 -2.99 3.11 -1.12
N ASP A 38 -2.61 2.93 -2.38
CA ASP A 38 -3.44 3.31 -3.53
C ASP A 38 -4.72 2.47 -3.60
N LEU A 39 -4.60 1.15 -3.44
CA LEU A 39 -5.75 0.23 -3.43
C LEU A 39 -6.69 0.55 -2.28
N LEU A 40 -6.16 0.81 -1.09
CA LEU A 40 -6.97 1.17 0.07
C LEU A 40 -7.70 2.49 -0.16
N SER A 41 -7.03 3.49 -0.76
CA SER A 41 -7.66 4.76 -1.13
C SER A 41 -8.77 4.54 -2.14
N ALA A 42 -8.51 3.83 -3.23
CA ALA A 42 -9.49 3.54 -4.27
C ALA A 42 -10.72 2.77 -3.73
N TYR A 43 -10.51 1.82 -2.82
CA TYR A 43 -11.61 1.11 -2.16
C TYR A 43 -12.45 2.04 -1.28
N LYS A 44 -11.80 2.90 -0.49
CA LYS A 44 -12.50 3.85 0.38
C LYS A 44 -13.25 4.94 -0.40
N GLU A 45 -12.84 5.22 -1.62
CA GLU A 45 -13.51 6.16 -2.53
C GLU A 45 -14.60 5.52 -3.40
N GLY A 46 -14.79 4.20 -3.31
CA GLY A 46 -15.76 3.47 -4.13
C GLY A 46 -15.36 3.35 -5.60
N ILE A 47 -14.09 3.60 -5.93
CA ILE A 47 -13.52 3.41 -7.27
C ILE A 47 -13.16 1.94 -7.50
N LEU A 48 -12.73 1.25 -6.43
CA LEU A 48 -12.38 -0.16 -6.44
C LEU A 48 -13.42 -0.97 -5.65
N GLU A 49 -13.95 -2.03 -6.26
CA GLU A 49 -14.74 -3.03 -5.54
C GLU A 49 -13.81 -4.00 -4.79
N LEU A 50 -14.23 -4.43 -3.60
CA LEU A 50 -13.47 -5.42 -2.82
C LEU A 50 -13.75 -6.83 -3.33
N ASP A 51 -13.14 -7.17 -4.45
CA ASP A 51 -13.19 -8.51 -5.03
C ASP A 51 -12.17 -9.48 -4.37
N LYS A 52 -12.08 -10.69 -4.92
CA LYS A 52 -11.17 -11.73 -4.40
C LYS A 52 -9.70 -11.36 -4.52
N GLU A 53 -9.31 -10.57 -5.51
CA GLU A 53 -7.92 -10.22 -5.77
C GLU A 53 -7.49 -9.07 -4.86
N ALA A 54 -8.30 -8.00 -4.79
CA ALA A 54 -8.09 -6.91 -3.84
C ALA A 54 -8.04 -7.41 -2.39
N LYS A 55 -8.95 -8.34 -2.03
CA LYS A 55 -8.96 -8.96 -0.70
C LYS A 55 -7.67 -9.72 -0.39
N LYS A 56 -7.13 -10.50 -1.33
CA LYS A 56 -5.86 -11.22 -1.15
C LYS A 56 -4.70 -10.27 -0.89
N VAL A 57 -4.65 -9.15 -1.60
CA VAL A 57 -3.60 -8.14 -1.39
C VAL A 57 -3.72 -7.56 0.02
N PHE A 58 -4.93 -7.17 0.45
CA PHE A 58 -5.11 -6.63 1.80
C PHE A 58 -4.77 -7.62 2.91
N GLU A 59 -5.12 -8.90 2.74
CA GLU A 59 -4.85 -9.97 3.70
C GLU A 59 -3.38 -10.45 3.68
N SER A 60 -2.60 -10.08 2.67
CA SER A 60 -1.17 -10.43 2.60
C SER A 60 -0.30 -9.62 3.57
N CYS A 61 -0.77 -8.47 4.05
CA CYS A 61 0.03 -7.59 4.90
C CYS A 61 0.21 -8.13 6.33
N PHE A 62 1.46 -8.34 6.76
CA PHE A 62 1.78 -8.79 8.13
C PHE A 62 1.74 -7.69 9.20
N LEU A 63 1.42 -6.45 8.84
CA LEU A 63 1.39 -5.31 9.76
C LEU A 63 2.72 -5.08 10.53
N CYS A 64 3.86 -5.37 9.90
CA CYS A 64 5.19 -5.25 10.51
C CYS A 64 5.76 -3.82 10.59
N THR A 65 5.06 -2.84 10.02
CA THR A 65 5.38 -1.39 10.07
C THR A 65 6.73 -0.91 9.48
N ASN A 66 7.62 -1.78 9.00
CA ASN A 66 8.89 -1.38 8.38
C ASN A 66 8.75 -0.29 7.29
N CYS A 67 7.70 -0.38 6.47
CA CYS A 67 7.43 0.57 5.41
C CYS A 67 7.08 1.98 5.91
N VAL A 68 6.44 2.08 7.09
CA VAL A 68 6.08 3.33 7.76
C VAL A 68 7.35 4.00 8.30
N GLU A 69 8.21 3.23 8.96
CA GLU A 69 9.45 3.74 9.57
C GLU A 69 10.38 4.42 8.57
N VAL A 70 10.47 3.87 7.34
CA VAL A 70 11.33 4.42 6.29
C VAL A 70 10.66 5.47 5.42
N CYS A 71 9.35 5.71 5.61
CA CYS A 71 8.58 6.63 4.76
C CYS A 71 8.93 8.10 5.07
N PRO A 72 9.51 8.86 4.13
CA PRO A 72 9.86 10.26 4.39
C PRO A 72 8.62 11.15 4.57
N SER A 73 7.49 10.75 3.98
CA SER A 73 6.20 11.44 4.11
C SER A 73 5.46 11.09 5.40
N LYS A 74 5.98 10.15 6.22
CA LYS A 74 5.36 9.71 7.50
C LYS A 74 3.91 9.26 7.35
N LEU A 75 3.67 8.40 6.36
CA LEU A 75 2.38 7.77 6.05
C LEU A 75 2.19 6.48 6.83
#